data_AF-A0A417FDW0-F1
#
_entry.id   AF-A0A417FDW0-F1
#
_cell.length_a   1.000
_cell.length_b   1.000
_cell.length_c   1.000
_cell.angle_alpha   90.00
_cell.angle_beta   90.00
_cell.angle_gamma   90.00
#
_symmetry.space_group_name_H-M   'P 1'
#
loop_
_entity.id
_entity.type
_entity.pdbx_description
1 polymer ?
#
loop_
_entity_poly.entity_id
_entity_poly.type
_entity_poly.pdbx_seq_one_letter_code
_entity_poly.pdbx_strand_id
1 'polypeptide(L)'
;MKFMQTEKKQLLIYVIIAYGITYVMGLLMWYGYGKGLDLSAFPNAQMLYPAAGVMMAYLITKKGDKNLPTAFFIFFIALTAVLVVCTAASVLAPQNRDLMSMPYSQWAPIMEYVIIGGSVIFWILLLQSGKEKRRAYGLNSEHWNISVRMILLFIGLYLLRFVIASALSGQLSEFGKIMANPTTWIIFFTVLVNFFLSVVAFFGEEYGWRYYLQPLLQKKFGLKSGVILLGCVWAVWHLPIDFFYYTTPDMGLAALASQFVTC
;
A
#
# COMPACT_ATOMS: atom_id res chain seq x y z
N MET A 1 23.76 -15.72 -4.72
CA MET A 1 24.48 -15.66 -3.42
C MET A 1 23.61 -16.25 -2.31
N LYS A 2 24.18 -16.94 -1.30
CA LYS A 2 23.39 -17.48 -0.17
C LYS A 2 23.03 -16.36 0.82
N PHE A 3 21.83 -16.41 1.42
CA PHE A 3 21.41 -15.48 2.46
C PHE A 3 22.16 -15.71 3.77
N MET A 4 22.50 -14.64 4.48
CA MET A 4 23.01 -14.68 5.84
C MET A 4 21.93 -15.18 6.81
N GLN A 5 22.34 -15.71 7.98
CA GLN A 5 21.39 -16.21 8.97
C GLN A 5 20.45 -15.10 9.49
N THR A 6 20.96 -13.88 9.62
CA THR A 6 20.18 -12.68 9.97
C THR A 6 19.15 -12.34 8.90
N GLU A 7 19.54 -12.34 7.62
CA GLU A 7 18.63 -12.10 6.49
C GLU A 7 17.51 -13.13 6.42
N LYS A 8 17.82 -14.42 6.66
CA LYS A 8 16.79 -15.47 6.71
C LYS A 8 15.78 -15.22 7.84
N LYS A 9 16.26 -14.84 9.02
CA LYS A 9 15.41 -14.52 10.18
C LYS A 9 14.53 -13.30 9.90
N GLN A 10 15.10 -12.24 9.31
CA GLN A 10 14.35 -11.04 8.93
C GLN A 10 13.29 -11.35 7.87
N LEU A 11 13.65 -12.12 6.84
CA LEU A 11 12.73 -12.53 5.78
C LEU A 11 11.58 -13.38 6.33
N LEU A 12 11.86 -14.29 7.28
CA LEU A 12 10.82 -15.07 7.94
C LEU A 12 9.83 -14.17 8.69
N ILE A 13 10.32 -13.22 9.50
CA ILE A 13 9.46 -12.28 10.24
C ILE A 13 8.62 -11.44 9.25
N TYR A 14 9.26 -10.93 8.20
CA TYR A 14 8.59 -10.17 7.15
C TYR A 14 7.47 -10.97 6.49
N VAL A 15 7.73 -12.22 6.07
CA VAL A 15 6.71 -13.08 5.44
C VAL A 15 5.57 -13.38 6.41
N ILE A 16 5.87 -13.71 7.68
CA ILE A 16 4.84 -13.97 8.69
C ILE A 16 3.92 -12.77 8.87
N ILE A 17 4.45 -11.55 8.89
CA ILE A 17 3.63 -10.35 9.10
C ILE A 17 2.91 -9.95 7.82
N ALA A 18 3.63 -9.81 6.71
CA ALA A 18 3.08 -9.34 5.44
C ALA A 18 2.04 -10.31 4.86
N TYR A 19 2.26 -11.62 4.95
CA TYR A 19 1.34 -12.64 4.44
C TYR A 19 0.44 -13.18 5.54
N GLY A 20 0.98 -13.50 6.71
CA GLY A 20 0.17 -14.10 7.78
C GLY A 20 -0.99 -13.21 8.21
N ILE A 21 -0.77 -11.90 8.40
CA ILE A 21 -1.86 -10.96 8.70
C ILE A 21 -2.83 -10.89 7.52
N THR A 22 -2.34 -10.77 6.29
CA THR A 22 -3.17 -10.71 5.07
C THR A 22 -4.13 -11.89 4.97
N TYR A 23 -3.65 -13.13 5.15
CA TYR A 23 -4.51 -14.31 5.04
C TYR A 23 -5.44 -14.48 6.24
N VAL A 24 -5.02 -14.12 7.45
CA VAL A 24 -5.91 -14.10 8.62
C VAL A 24 -7.04 -13.09 8.42
N MET A 25 -6.72 -11.89 7.98
CA MET A 25 -7.73 -10.88 7.63
C MET A 25 -8.58 -11.33 6.43
N GLY A 26 -8.01 -12.09 5.50
CA GLY A 26 -8.73 -12.73 4.41
C GLY A 26 -9.85 -13.67 4.84
N LEU A 27 -9.69 -14.38 5.98
CA LEU A 27 -10.78 -15.17 6.56
C LEU A 27 -11.93 -14.28 7.07
N LEU A 28 -11.62 -13.11 7.61
CA LEU A 28 -12.62 -12.12 8.00
C LEU A 28 -13.29 -11.49 6.77
N MET A 29 -12.53 -11.25 5.70
CA MET A 29 -13.10 -10.80 4.42
C MET A 29 -14.07 -11.82 3.85
N TRP A 30 -13.70 -13.10 3.84
CA TRP A 30 -14.58 -14.19 3.40
C TRP A 30 -15.89 -14.22 4.21
N TYR A 31 -15.79 -14.14 5.54
CA TYR A 31 -16.96 -14.08 6.41
C TYR A 31 -17.83 -12.84 6.13
N GLY A 32 -17.20 -11.65 6.03
CA GLY A 32 -17.91 -10.40 5.79
C GLY A 32 -18.58 -10.37 4.41
N TYR A 33 -17.91 -10.88 3.38
CA TYR A 33 -18.46 -11.05 2.04
C TYR A 33 -19.71 -11.94 2.06
N GLY A 34 -19.63 -13.10 2.73
CA GLY A 34 -20.77 -14.02 2.89
C GLY A 34 -21.96 -13.42 3.65
N LYS A 35 -21.75 -12.30 4.36
CA LYS A 35 -22.77 -11.53 5.09
C LYS A 35 -23.19 -10.25 4.36
N GLY A 36 -22.63 -9.95 3.18
CA GLY A 36 -22.89 -8.71 2.45
C GLY A 36 -22.43 -7.45 3.19
N LEU A 37 -21.38 -7.55 4.01
CA LEU A 37 -20.82 -6.42 4.75
C LEU A 37 -19.88 -5.59 3.88
N ASP A 38 -19.71 -4.32 4.24
CA ASP A 38 -18.72 -3.44 3.62
C ASP A 38 -17.29 -3.85 4.01
N LEU A 39 -16.46 -4.08 2.99
CA LEU A 39 -15.05 -4.50 3.13
C LEU A 39 -14.06 -3.41 2.68
N SER A 40 -14.53 -2.19 2.42
CA SER A 40 -13.70 -1.06 1.97
C SER A 40 -12.55 -0.68 2.92
N ALA A 41 -12.64 -1.08 4.18
CA ALA A 41 -11.61 -0.83 5.19
C ALA A 41 -10.33 -1.69 4.97
N PHE A 42 -10.45 -2.88 4.36
CA PHE A 42 -9.36 -3.86 4.30
C PHE A 42 -8.15 -3.42 3.46
N PRO A 43 -8.31 -2.91 2.22
CA PRO A 43 -7.17 -2.59 1.36
C PRO A 43 -6.21 -1.58 1.99
N ASN A 44 -6.75 -0.50 2.55
CA ASN A 44 -5.93 0.54 3.16
C ASN A 44 -5.12 0.02 4.36
N ALA A 45 -5.70 -0.86 5.18
CA ALA A 45 -4.96 -1.51 6.26
C ALA A 45 -3.88 -2.46 5.69
N GLN A 46 -4.25 -3.26 4.69
CA GLN A 46 -3.39 -4.27 4.10
C GLN A 46 -2.09 -3.67 3.56
N MET A 47 -2.17 -2.50 2.92
CA MET A 47 -1.01 -1.77 2.42
C MET A 47 0.06 -1.48 3.48
N LEU A 48 -0.26 -1.44 4.79
CA LEU A 48 0.74 -1.20 5.84
C LEU A 48 1.52 -2.46 6.25
N TYR A 49 1.01 -3.65 5.96
CA TYR A 49 1.57 -4.90 6.48
C TYR A 49 3.02 -5.16 6.02
N PRO A 50 3.41 -4.90 4.75
CA PRO A 50 4.77 -5.16 4.29
C PRO A 50 5.81 -4.36 5.08
N ALA A 51 5.67 -3.03 5.20
CA ALA A 51 6.57 -2.21 5.98
C ALA A 51 6.57 -2.57 7.47
N ALA A 52 5.40 -2.85 8.07
CA ALA A 52 5.31 -3.30 9.46
C ALA A 52 6.14 -4.58 9.68
N GLY A 53 6.12 -5.50 8.71
CA GLY A 53 6.95 -6.71 8.71
C GLY A 53 8.45 -6.40 8.70
N VAL A 54 8.89 -5.48 7.84
CA VAL A 54 10.29 -5.03 7.78
C VAL A 54 10.72 -4.36 9.08
N MET A 55 9.90 -3.45 9.60
CA MET A 55 10.20 -2.69 10.81
C MET A 55 10.28 -3.60 12.04
N MET A 56 9.37 -4.56 12.16
CA MET A 56 9.42 -5.57 13.22
C MET A 56 10.67 -6.44 13.08
N ALA A 57 11.00 -6.89 11.87
CA ALA A 57 12.21 -7.67 11.62
C ALA A 57 13.47 -6.90 12.04
N TYR A 58 13.56 -5.61 11.74
CA TYR A 58 14.68 -4.76 12.14
C TYR A 58 14.73 -4.51 13.64
N LEU A 59 13.60 -4.18 14.30
CA LEU A 59 13.55 -4.00 15.76
C LEU A 59 14.01 -5.26 16.52
N ILE A 60 13.71 -6.45 16.01
CA ILE A 60 14.11 -7.72 16.64
C ILE A 60 15.58 -8.06 16.38
N THR A 61 16.07 -7.83 15.16
CA THR A 61 17.37 -8.36 14.71
C THR A 61 18.52 -7.36 14.73
N LYS A 62 18.23 -6.06 14.78
CA LYS A 62 19.21 -4.96 14.80
C LYS A 62 19.23 -4.23 16.15
N LYS A 63 18.96 -4.96 17.24
CA LYS A 63 19.04 -4.41 18.61
C LYS A 63 20.44 -3.86 18.87
N GLY A 64 20.50 -2.59 19.31
CA GLY A 64 21.76 -1.90 19.58
C GLY A 64 22.32 -1.05 18.43
N ASP A 65 21.70 -1.09 17.23
CA ASP A 65 22.05 -0.14 16.19
C ASP A 65 21.58 1.28 16.56
N LYS A 66 22.54 2.18 16.79
CA LYS A 66 22.29 3.58 17.15
C LYS A 66 21.52 4.35 16.07
N ASN A 67 21.62 3.91 14.81
CA ASN A 67 20.98 4.55 13.67
C ASN A 67 19.55 4.04 13.42
N LEU A 68 19.07 3.04 14.17
CA LEU A 68 17.71 2.53 14.04
C LEU A 68 16.70 3.63 14.44
N PRO A 69 15.76 4.02 13.55
CA PRO A 69 14.72 4.99 13.86
C PRO A 69 13.60 4.34 14.69
N THR A 70 13.94 3.90 15.91
CA THR A 70 13.08 3.07 16.77
C THR A 70 11.70 3.68 17.01
N ALA A 71 11.61 4.98 17.32
CA ALA A 71 10.32 5.63 17.57
C ALA A 71 9.41 5.60 16.33
N PHE A 72 9.95 5.89 15.15
CA PHE A 72 9.22 5.84 13.89
C PHE A 72 8.76 4.41 13.55
N PHE A 73 9.61 3.40 13.76
CA PHE A 73 9.24 1.99 13.52
C PHE A 73 8.19 1.48 14.49
N ILE A 74 8.30 1.79 15.78
CA ILE A 74 7.29 1.41 16.79
C ILE A 74 5.95 2.08 16.45
N PHE A 75 5.97 3.36 16.11
CA PHE A 75 4.76 4.08 15.69
C PHE A 75 4.08 3.41 14.50
N PHE A 76 4.82 3.09 13.44
CA PHE A 76 4.23 2.53 12.22
C PHE A 76 3.62 1.15 12.49
N ILE A 77 4.27 0.31 13.31
CA ILE A 77 3.74 -0.98 13.75
C ILE A 77 2.47 -0.79 14.59
N ALA A 78 2.46 0.18 15.51
CA ALA A 78 1.28 0.50 16.31
C ALA A 78 0.10 0.99 15.44
N LEU A 79 0.36 1.88 14.47
CA LEU A 79 -0.64 2.33 13.50
C LEU A 79 -1.20 1.16 12.70
N THR A 80 -0.32 0.25 12.24
CA THR A 80 -0.73 -0.96 11.53
C THR A 80 -1.64 -1.83 12.39
N ALA A 81 -1.29 -2.05 13.66
CA ALA A 81 -2.11 -2.81 14.59
C ALA A 81 -3.49 -2.16 14.83
N VAL A 82 -3.54 -0.83 14.96
CA VAL A 82 -4.81 -0.09 15.06
C VAL A 82 -5.68 -0.32 13.83
N LEU A 83 -5.13 -0.20 12.62
CA LEU A 83 -5.89 -0.43 11.38
C LEU A 83 -6.35 -1.90 11.23
N VAL A 84 -5.55 -2.87 11.68
CA VAL A 84 -5.97 -4.29 11.75
C VAL A 84 -7.15 -4.46 12.69
N VAL A 85 -7.14 -3.81 13.86
CA VAL A 85 -8.26 -3.87 14.81
C VAL A 85 -9.50 -3.18 14.23
N CYS A 86 -9.35 -2.00 13.62
CA CYS A 86 -10.47 -1.29 12.99
C CYS A 86 -11.10 -2.08 11.84
N THR A 87 -10.30 -2.74 11.00
CA THR A 87 -10.80 -3.60 9.91
C THR A 87 -11.47 -4.87 10.42
N ALA A 88 -10.93 -5.49 11.47
CA ALA A 88 -11.62 -6.61 12.11
C ALA A 88 -12.96 -6.17 12.72
N ALA A 89 -12.97 -5.03 13.41
CA ALA A 89 -14.17 -4.47 14.02
C ALA A 89 -15.24 -4.07 12.98
N SER A 90 -14.83 -3.66 11.77
CA SER A 90 -15.79 -3.35 10.70
C SER A 90 -16.65 -4.53 10.27
N VAL A 91 -16.15 -5.75 10.47
CA VAL A 91 -16.84 -7.01 10.16
C VAL A 91 -17.51 -7.60 11.41
N LEU A 92 -16.86 -7.55 12.57
CA LEU A 92 -17.34 -8.18 13.80
C LEU A 92 -18.36 -7.32 14.57
N ALA A 93 -18.32 -6.01 14.38
CA ALA A 93 -19.25 -5.05 14.98
C ALA A 93 -19.66 -4.01 13.91
N PRO A 94 -20.39 -4.44 12.85
CA PRO A 94 -20.77 -3.54 11.77
C PRO A 94 -21.70 -2.45 12.32
N GLN A 95 -21.34 -1.20 12.08
CA GLN A 95 -22.10 -0.02 12.46
C GLN A 95 -22.56 0.66 11.18
N ASN A 96 -23.73 0.26 10.68
CA ASN A 96 -24.33 0.85 9.50
C ASN A 96 -25.25 2.01 9.93
N ARG A 97 -25.10 3.16 9.28
CA ARG A 97 -26.02 4.30 9.41
C ARG A 97 -26.63 4.62 8.06
N ASP A 98 -27.87 5.08 8.08
CA ASP A 98 -28.49 5.61 6.88
C ASP A 98 -28.06 7.05 6.66
N LEU A 99 -27.37 7.31 5.56
CA LEU A 99 -27.07 8.65 5.08
C LEU A 99 -27.81 8.84 3.77
N MET A 100 -28.76 9.77 3.73
CA MET A 100 -29.58 10.03 2.54
C MET A 100 -30.21 8.75 1.95
N SER A 101 -30.80 7.89 2.81
CA SER A 101 -31.41 6.60 2.42
C SER A 101 -30.47 5.57 1.79
N MET A 102 -29.15 5.78 1.89
CA MET A 102 -28.14 4.79 1.52
C MET A 102 -27.47 4.25 2.79
N PRO A 103 -27.37 2.92 2.97
CA PRO A 103 -26.64 2.34 4.09
C PRO A 103 -25.14 2.66 3.94
N TYR A 104 -24.55 3.23 4.98
CA TYR A 104 -23.15 3.65 5.02
C TYR A 104 -22.44 3.08 6.26
N SER A 105 -21.25 2.52 6.06
CA SER A 105 -20.41 1.97 7.13
C SER A 105 -19.73 3.10 7.90
N GLN A 106 -19.98 3.20 9.21
CA GLN A 106 -19.27 4.15 10.08
C GLN A 106 -17.78 3.87 10.21
N TRP A 107 -17.31 2.69 9.81
CA TRP A 107 -15.91 2.33 9.87
C TRP A 107 -15.08 2.99 8.76
N ALA A 108 -15.66 3.26 7.59
CA ALA A 108 -14.98 3.94 6.49
C ALA A 108 -14.41 5.33 6.88
N PRO A 109 -15.18 6.27 7.46
CA PRO A 109 -14.64 7.58 7.84
C PRO A 109 -13.70 7.48 9.04
N ILE A 110 -13.92 6.53 9.96
CA ILE A 110 -13.00 6.29 11.08
C ILE A 110 -11.62 5.89 10.54
N MET A 111 -11.58 4.95 9.60
CA MET A 111 -10.35 4.51 8.95
C MET A 111 -9.65 5.67 8.25
N GLU A 112 -10.39 6.50 7.53
CA GLU A 112 -9.86 7.69 6.87
C GLU A 112 -9.22 8.67 7.88
N TYR A 113 -9.90 8.99 8.98
CA TYR A 113 -9.32 9.86 10.02
C TYR A 113 -8.10 9.24 10.70
N VAL A 114 -8.07 7.92 10.93
CA VAL A 114 -6.90 7.23 11.48
C VAL A 114 -5.72 7.29 10.50
N ILE A 115 -5.96 7.12 9.20
CA ILE A 115 -4.92 7.22 8.16
C ILE A 115 -4.40 8.65 8.05
N ILE A 116 -5.28 9.66 8.08
CA ILE A 116 -4.90 11.07 8.03
C ILE A 116 -4.06 11.44 9.26
N GLY A 117 -4.56 11.15 10.46
CA GLY A 117 -3.84 11.40 11.70
C GLY A 117 -2.51 10.64 11.77
N GLY A 118 -2.51 9.38 11.34
CA GLY A 118 -1.32 8.55 11.22
C GLY A 118 -0.30 9.14 10.24
N SER A 119 -0.74 9.67 9.10
CA SER A 119 0.12 10.32 8.11
C SER A 119 0.76 11.61 8.64
N VAL A 120 0.03 12.41 9.41
CA VAL A 120 0.60 13.59 10.08
C VAL A 120 1.70 13.18 11.06
N ILE A 121 1.42 12.20 11.94
CA ILE A 121 2.41 11.72 12.93
C ILE A 121 3.60 11.05 12.22
N PHE A 122 3.36 10.33 11.13
CA PHE A 122 4.38 9.73 10.28
C PHE A 122 5.39 10.79 9.81
N TRP A 123 4.91 11.90 9.24
CA TRP A 123 5.79 12.97 8.76
C TRP A 123 6.59 13.60 9.90
N ILE A 124 5.95 13.85 11.05
CA ILE A 124 6.61 14.42 12.24
C ILE A 124 7.75 13.50 12.70
N LEU A 125 7.48 12.21 12.93
CA LEU A 125 8.48 11.25 13.43
C LEU A 125 9.58 10.96 12.41
N LEU A 126 9.24 10.93 11.12
CA LEU A 126 10.21 10.76 10.04
C LEU A 126 11.21 11.93 10.04
N LEU A 127 10.72 13.17 10.11
CA LEU A 127 11.58 14.36 10.14
C LEU A 127 12.42 14.43 11.42
N GLN A 128 11.84 14.09 12.57
CA GLN A 128 12.54 14.05 13.87
C GLN A 128 13.63 12.98 13.94
N SER A 129 13.56 11.91 13.13
CA SER A 129 14.56 10.83 13.12
C SER A 129 15.97 11.31 12.72
N GLY A 130 16.10 12.49 12.12
CA GLY A 130 17.39 13.03 11.69
C GLY A 130 17.87 12.43 10.36
N LYS A 131 18.88 13.05 9.74
CA LYS A 131 19.35 12.65 8.40
C LYS A 131 20.10 11.31 8.41
N GLU A 132 20.91 11.07 9.44
CA GLU A 132 21.75 9.86 9.54
C GLU A 132 20.91 8.59 9.67
N LYS A 133 19.95 8.57 10.61
CA LYS A 133 19.03 7.43 10.80
C LYS A 133 18.20 7.15 9.56
N ARG A 134 17.66 8.22 8.96
CA ARG A 134 16.91 8.10 7.71
C ARG A 134 17.75 7.48 6.60
N ARG A 135 19.00 7.93 6.44
CA ARG A 135 19.90 7.38 5.42
C ARG A 135 20.26 5.92 5.68
N ALA A 136 20.54 5.54 6.92
CA ALA A 136 20.91 4.18 7.29
C ALA A 136 19.80 3.15 6.98
N TYR A 137 18.55 3.59 6.96
CA TYR A 137 17.36 2.75 6.73
C TYR A 137 16.59 3.11 5.46
N GLY A 138 17.20 3.83 4.51
CA GLY A 138 16.59 4.12 3.20
C GLY A 138 15.35 5.02 3.24
N LEU A 139 15.20 5.83 4.29
CA LEU A 139 14.12 6.78 4.50
C LEU A 139 14.50 8.21 4.09
N ASN A 140 15.52 8.37 3.24
CA ASN A 140 16.02 9.66 2.79
C ASN A 140 15.45 10.02 1.40
N SER A 141 15.67 11.27 0.98
CA SER A 141 15.21 11.83 -0.30
C SER A 141 16.37 12.26 -1.21
N GLU A 142 17.48 11.51 -1.22
CA GLU A 142 18.73 11.88 -1.94
C GLU A 142 18.55 12.10 -3.46
N HIS A 143 17.52 11.50 -4.08
CA HIS A 143 17.30 11.54 -5.52
C HIS A 143 15.99 12.21 -5.96
N TRP A 144 15.53 13.23 -5.22
CA TRP A 144 14.26 13.92 -5.49
C TRP A 144 14.09 14.40 -6.94
N ASN A 145 15.14 14.94 -7.55
CA ASN A 145 15.08 15.42 -8.94
C ASN A 145 14.75 14.30 -9.94
N ILE A 146 15.24 13.08 -9.68
CA ILE A 146 14.93 11.91 -10.53
C ILE A 146 13.49 11.50 -10.29
N SER A 147 13.03 11.43 -9.03
CA SER A 147 11.64 11.11 -8.69
C SER A 147 10.65 12.05 -9.37
N VAL A 148 10.89 13.37 -9.32
CA VAL A 148 10.03 14.37 -10.00
C VAL A 148 9.99 14.13 -11.51
N ARG A 149 11.14 13.89 -12.15
CA ARG A 149 11.20 13.58 -13.58
C ARG A 149 10.43 12.31 -13.94
N MET A 150 10.53 11.26 -13.11
CA MET A 150 9.81 10.01 -13.32
C MET A 150 8.30 10.19 -13.13
N ILE A 151 7.87 11.00 -12.16
CA ILE A 151 6.45 11.34 -11.95
C ILE A 151 5.90 12.12 -13.15
N LEU A 152 6.64 13.12 -13.64
CA LEU A 152 6.22 13.88 -14.83
C LEU A 152 6.17 13.01 -16.08
N LEU A 153 7.14 12.11 -16.26
CA LEU A 153 7.13 11.13 -17.34
C LEU A 153 5.90 10.21 -17.23
N PHE A 154 5.61 9.69 -16.04
CA PHE A 154 4.44 8.85 -15.78
C PHE A 154 3.14 9.60 -16.12
N ILE A 155 2.97 10.84 -15.63
CA ILE A 155 1.80 11.67 -15.93
C ILE A 155 1.67 11.89 -17.45
N GLY A 156 2.76 12.22 -18.14
CA GLY A 156 2.78 12.42 -19.58
C GLY A 156 2.39 11.16 -20.36
N LEU A 157 2.95 10.00 -20.02
CA LEU A 157 2.61 8.72 -20.64
C LEU A 157 1.17 8.30 -20.35
N TYR A 158 0.69 8.55 -19.14
CA TYR A 158 -0.68 8.23 -18.73
C TYR A 158 -1.70 9.09 -19.48
N LEU A 159 -1.47 10.41 -19.59
CA LEU A 159 -2.30 11.30 -20.40
C LEU A 159 -2.24 10.94 -21.89
N LEU A 160 -1.05 10.62 -22.41
CA LEU A 160 -0.89 10.18 -23.80
C LEU A 160 -1.71 8.91 -24.07
N ARG A 161 -1.67 7.92 -23.17
CA ARG A 161 -2.49 6.71 -23.26
C ARG A 161 -3.98 7.06 -23.36
N PHE A 162 -4.46 8.00 -22.55
CA PHE A 162 -5.85 8.45 -22.62
C PHE A 162 -6.19 9.14 -23.94
N VAL A 163 -5.33 10.05 -24.42
CA VAL A 163 -5.53 10.74 -25.70
C VAL A 163 -5.63 9.73 -26.85
N ILE A 164 -4.73 8.74 -26.89
CA ILE A 164 -4.74 7.68 -27.90
C ILE A 164 -6.05 6.88 -27.80
N ALA A 165 -6.44 6.46 -26.60
CA ALA A 165 -7.69 5.72 -26.40
C ALA A 165 -8.92 6.52 -26.84
N SER A 166 -9.01 7.80 -26.47
CA SER A 166 -10.10 8.70 -26.87
C SER A 166 -10.12 8.97 -28.38
N ALA A 167 -8.96 9.07 -29.03
CA ALA A 167 -8.88 9.22 -30.48
C ALA A 167 -9.38 7.96 -31.19
N LEU A 168 -8.94 6.78 -30.74
CA LEU A 168 -9.36 5.49 -31.29
C LEU A 168 -10.86 5.22 -31.07
N SER A 169 -11.46 5.73 -30.00
CA SER A 169 -12.89 5.62 -29.73
C SER A 169 -13.74 6.73 -30.36
N GLY A 170 -13.13 7.69 -31.08
CA GLY A 170 -13.84 8.83 -31.67
C GLY A 170 -14.32 9.88 -30.67
N GLN A 171 -13.82 9.85 -29.43
CA GLN A 171 -14.25 10.70 -28.30
C GLN A 171 -13.27 11.85 -28.00
N LEU A 172 -12.46 12.27 -28.97
CA LEU A 172 -11.43 13.30 -28.75
C LEU A 172 -12.03 14.66 -28.30
N SER A 173 -13.23 14.99 -28.78
CA SER A 173 -13.96 16.19 -28.33
C SER A 173 -14.33 16.13 -26.84
N GLU A 174 -14.77 14.98 -26.36
CA GLU A 174 -15.11 14.80 -24.93
C GLU A 174 -13.87 14.90 -24.05
N PHE A 175 -12.75 14.32 -24.50
CA PHE A 175 -11.46 14.51 -23.83
C PHE A 175 -11.10 16.00 -23.71
N GLY A 176 -11.26 16.77 -24.79
CA GLY A 176 -11.04 18.22 -24.79
C GLY A 176 -11.91 18.96 -23.77
N LYS A 177 -13.20 18.61 -23.66
CA LYS A 177 -14.12 19.19 -22.65
C LYS A 177 -13.69 18.87 -21.22
N ILE A 178 -13.25 17.64 -20.96
CA ILE A 178 -12.75 17.23 -19.63
C ILE A 178 -11.52 18.07 -19.25
N MET A 179 -10.56 18.23 -20.17
CA MET A 179 -9.34 19.00 -19.92
C MET A 179 -9.60 20.51 -19.76
N ALA A 180 -10.64 21.04 -20.41
CA ALA A 180 -11.06 22.43 -20.27
C ALA A 180 -11.84 22.70 -18.97
N ASN A 181 -12.35 21.66 -18.29
CA ASN A 181 -13.12 21.81 -17.06
C ASN A 181 -12.20 22.12 -15.85
N PRO A 182 -12.37 23.26 -15.16
CA PRO A 182 -11.56 23.59 -13.98
C PRO A 182 -11.65 22.55 -12.85
N THR A 183 -12.79 21.88 -12.70
CA THR A 183 -12.99 20.83 -11.69
C THR A 183 -12.03 19.66 -11.89
N THR A 184 -11.66 19.33 -13.14
CA THR A 184 -10.66 18.29 -13.44
C THR A 184 -9.32 18.60 -12.78
N TRP A 185 -8.87 19.85 -12.86
CA TRP A 185 -7.60 20.29 -12.28
C TRP A 185 -7.66 20.41 -10.76
N ILE A 186 -8.82 20.82 -10.22
CA ILE A 186 -9.06 20.81 -8.77
C ILE A 186 -8.93 19.38 -8.23
N ILE A 187 -9.62 18.41 -8.84
CA ILE A 187 -9.55 16.99 -8.43
C ILE A 187 -8.11 16.47 -8.55
N PHE A 188 -7.41 16.77 -9.65
CA PHE A 188 -6.02 16.38 -9.83
C PHE A 188 -5.12 16.92 -8.71
N PHE A 189 -5.28 18.19 -8.34
CA PHE A 189 -4.54 18.79 -7.23
C PHE A 189 -4.95 18.20 -5.88
N THR A 190 -6.23 17.91 -5.66
CA THR A 190 -6.71 17.25 -4.43
C THR A 190 -6.09 15.87 -4.27
N VAL A 191 -5.96 15.07 -5.34
CA VAL A 191 -5.28 13.77 -5.29
C VAL A 191 -3.81 13.93 -4.87
N LEU A 192 -3.13 14.96 -5.39
CA LEU A 192 -1.74 15.26 -5.00
C LEU A 192 -1.62 15.60 -3.51
N VAL A 193 -2.55 16.39 -2.96
CA VAL A 193 -2.58 16.71 -1.52
C VAL A 193 -2.92 15.47 -0.70
N ASN A 194 -3.91 14.69 -1.14
CA ASN A 194 -4.34 13.47 -0.46
C ASN A 194 -3.23 12.42 -0.35
N PHE A 195 -2.30 12.36 -1.30
CA PHE A 195 -1.12 11.50 -1.19
C PHE A 195 -0.34 11.75 0.10
N PHE A 196 -0.13 13.01 0.51
CA PHE A 196 0.58 13.32 1.75
C PHE A 196 -0.22 12.98 3.00
N LEU A 197 -1.56 13.02 2.91
CA LEU A 197 -2.49 12.68 4.00
C LEU A 197 -2.79 11.18 4.09
N SER A 198 -2.36 10.39 3.10
CA SER A 198 -2.51 8.93 3.07
C SER A 198 -1.18 8.21 2.86
N VAL A 199 -0.06 8.92 3.08
CA VAL A 199 1.29 8.44 2.78
C VAL A 199 1.60 7.10 3.46
N VAL A 200 1.04 6.85 4.63
CA VAL A 200 1.29 5.61 5.41
C VAL A 200 0.91 4.36 4.63
N ALA A 201 -0.13 4.41 3.79
CA ALA A 201 -0.55 3.28 2.97
C ALA A 201 0.48 3.00 1.87
N PHE A 202 0.75 3.99 1.02
CA PHE A 202 1.71 3.86 -0.08
C PHE A 202 3.13 3.56 0.40
N PHE A 203 3.59 4.23 1.45
CA PHE A 203 4.87 3.96 2.08
C PHE A 203 4.90 2.54 2.67
N GLY A 204 3.80 2.11 3.30
CA GLY A 204 3.67 0.78 3.88
C GLY A 204 3.93 -0.33 2.87
N GLU A 205 3.42 -0.14 1.66
CA GLU A 205 3.53 -1.10 0.59
C GLU A 205 4.94 -1.04 -0.04
N GLU A 206 5.35 0.13 -0.50
CA GLU A 206 6.61 0.34 -1.23
C GLU A 206 7.86 0.06 -0.38
N TYR A 207 7.85 0.41 0.91
CA TYR A 207 8.98 0.15 1.81
C TYR A 207 9.16 -1.36 2.06
N GLY A 208 8.07 -2.14 2.05
CA GLY A 208 8.16 -3.59 2.12
C GLY A 208 8.62 -4.24 0.81
N TRP A 209 8.01 -3.86 -0.31
CA TRP A 209 8.29 -4.52 -1.59
C TRP A 209 9.57 -4.02 -2.26
N ARG A 210 9.67 -2.72 -2.52
CA ARG A 210 10.77 -2.14 -3.31
C ARG A 210 12.03 -1.93 -2.49
N TYR A 211 11.91 -1.45 -1.26
CA TYR A 211 13.07 -1.20 -0.43
C TYR A 211 13.63 -2.50 0.19
N TYR A 212 12.77 -3.38 0.71
CA TYR A 212 13.23 -4.57 1.43
C TYR A 212 13.28 -5.84 0.57
N LEU A 213 12.16 -6.28 -0.01
CA LEU A 213 12.10 -7.60 -0.65
C LEU A 213 12.82 -7.65 -2.00
N GLN A 214 12.65 -6.62 -2.84
CA GLN A 214 13.22 -6.58 -4.18
C GLN A 214 14.76 -6.74 -4.18
N PRO A 215 15.54 -5.99 -3.37
CA PRO A 215 16.99 -6.15 -3.37
C PRO A 215 17.42 -7.54 -2.89
N LEU A 216 16.68 -8.16 -1.95
CA LEU A 216 16.97 -9.53 -1.49
C LEU A 216 16.74 -10.56 -2.60
N LEU A 217 15.66 -10.44 -3.37
CA LEU A 217 15.37 -11.33 -4.49
C LEU A 217 16.38 -11.12 -5.63
N GLN A 218 16.70 -9.87 -5.97
CA GLN A 218 17.69 -9.56 -7.00
C GLN A 218 19.10 -10.04 -6.62
N LYS A 219 19.50 -9.92 -5.34
CA LYS A 219 20.76 -10.45 -4.81
C LYS A 219 20.88 -11.98 -4.96
N LYS A 220 19.75 -12.69 -4.88
CA LYS A 220 19.72 -14.16 -4.95
C LYS A 220 19.56 -14.69 -6.37
N PHE A 221 18.67 -14.09 -7.16
CA PHE A 221 18.21 -14.61 -8.46
C PHE A 221 18.67 -13.75 -9.66
N GLY A 222 19.34 -12.63 -9.41
CA GLY A 222 19.71 -11.66 -10.45
C GLY A 222 18.59 -10.65 -10.72
N LEU A 223 18.91 -9.61 -11.50
CA LEU A 223 18.02 -8.46 -11.70
C LEU A 223 16.66 -8.87 -12.32
N LYS A 224 16.68 -9.57 -13.45
CA LYS A 224 15.45 -9.95 -14.20
C LYS A 224 14.58 -10.92 -13.41
N SER A 225 15.14 -12.05 -13.01
CA SER A 225 14.41 -13.09 -12.28
C SER A 225 13.96 -12.62 -10.90
N GLY A 226 14.73 -11.76 -10.24
CA GLY A 226 14.34 -11.15 -8.96
C GLY A 226 13.11 -10.24 -9.08
N VAL A 227 13.00 -9.47 -10.16
CA VAL A 227 11.83 -8.61 -10.43
C VAL A 227 10.60 -9.44 -10.79
N ILE A 228 10.75 -10.44 -11.67
CA ILE A 228 9.63 -11.33 -12.04
C ILE A 228 9.11 -12.08 -10.81
N LEU A 229 10.01 -12.63 -9.98
CA LEU A 229 9.62 -13.31 -8.76
C LEU A 229 8.92 -12.38 -7.77
N LEU A 230 9.35 -11.11 -7.68
CA LEU A 230 8.68 -10.11 -6.86
C LEU A 230 7.24 -9.88 -7.32
N GLY A 231 7.01 -9.71 -8.63
CA GLY A 231 5.67 -9.55 -9.20
C GLY A 231 4.76 -10.73 -8.86
N CYS A 232 5.26 -11.97 -9.02
CA CYS A 232 4.52 -13.18 -8.63
C CYS A 232 4.17 -13.21 -7.14
N VAL A 233 5.11 -12.87 -6.28
CA VAL A 233 4.96 -12.90 -4.82
C VAL A 233 4.00 -11.79 -4.37
N TRP A 234 4.03 -10.62 -5.01
CA TRP A 234 3.12 -9.51 -4.76
C TRP A 234 1.70 -9.78 -5.29
N ALA A 235 1.55 -10.46 -6.43
CA ALA A 235 0.25 -10.90 -6.95
C ALA A 235 -0.45 -11.86 -5.97
N VAL A 236 0.27 -12.86 -5.45
CA VAL A 236 -0.28 -13.80 -4.45
C VAL A 236 -0.70 -13.11 -3.15
N TRP A 237 -0.04 -12.01 -2.77
CA TRP A 237 -0.42 -11.23 -1.59
C TRP A 237 -1.79 -10.54 -1.73
N HIS A 238 -2.24 -10.24 -2.96
CA HIS A 238 -3.56 -9.64 -3.21
C HIS A 238 -4.72 -10.63 -3.09
N LEU A 239 -4.44 -11.94 -2.98
CA LEU A 239 -5.43 -12.99 -3.15
C LEU A 239 -6.73 -12.78 -2.34
N PRO A 240 -6.72 -12.45 -1.03
CA PRO A 240 -7.97 -12.27 -0.31
C PRO A 240 -8.80 -11.07 -0.80
N ILE A 241 -8.13 -9.96 -1.13
CA ILE A 241 -8.79 -8.74 -1.60
C ILE A 241 -9.35 -8.94 -3.02
N ASP A 242 -8.63 -9.65 -3.89
CA ASP A 242 -9.09 -9.97 -5.24
C ASP A 242 -10.43 -10.72 -5.22
N PHE A 243 -10.54 -11.72 -4.33
CA PHE A 243 -11.72 -12.59 -4.23
C PHE A 243 -12.91 -11.94 -3.51
N PHE A 244 -12.67 -11.08 -2.53
CA PHE A 244 -13.72 -10.62 -1.62
C PHE A 244 -14.01 -9.12 -1.70
N TYR A 245 -13.16 -8.31 -2.33
CA TYR A 245 -13.37 -6.86 -2.41
C TYR A 245 -13.30 -6.29 -3.82
N TYR A 246 -12.24 -6.57 -4.59
CA TYR A 246 -12.13 -6.02 -5.95
C TYR A 246 -13.11 -6.64 -6.93
N THR A 247 -13.44 -7.91 -6.73
CA THR A 247 -14.38 -8.65 -7.57
C THR A 247 -15.28 -9.54 -6.72
N THR A 248 -15.76 -10.63 -7.29
CA THR A 248 -16.55 -11.68 -6.66
C THR A 248 -15.76 -13.00 -6.67
N PRO A 249 -16.06 -13.97 -5.79
CA PRO A 249 -15.31 -15.22 -5.70
C PRO A 249 -15.23 -16.02 -7.02
N ASP A 250 -16.24 -15.93 -7.87
CA ASP A 250 -16.26 -16.55 -9.21
C ASP A 250 -15.27 -15.89 -10.19
N MET A 251 -14.99 -14.60 -10.01
CA MET A 251 -14.04 -13.83 -10.81
C MET A 251 -12.66 -13.70 -10.14
N GLY A 252 -12.50 -14.17 -8.90
CA GLY A 252 -11.27 -14.01 -8.12
C GLY A 252 -10.02 -14.59 -8.79
N LEU A 253 -10.14 -15.72 -9.51
CA LEU A 253 -9.02 -16.28 -10.27
C LEU A 253 -8.62 -15.40 -11.47
N ALA A 254 -9.59 -14.76 -12.12
CA ALA A 254 -9.32 -13.84 -13.22
C ALA A 254 -8.65 -12.55 -12.69
N ALA A 255 -9.10 -12.04 -11.54
CA ALA A 255 -8.46 -10.93 -10.85
C ALA A 255 -7.01 -11.26 -10.48
N LEU A 256 -6.76 -12.42 -9.86
CA LEU A 256 -5.42 -12.88 -9.53
C LEU A 256 -4.52 -13.00 -10.77
N ALA A 257 -5.03 -13.59 -11.85
CA ALA A 257 -4.29 -13.70 -13.11
C ALA A 257 -3.93 -12.31 -13.67
N SER A 258 -4.83 -11.33 -13.54
CA SER A 258 -4.53 -9.94 -13.87
C SER A 258 -3.39 -9.38 -13.01
N GLN A 259 -3.37 -9.65 -11.70
CA GLN A 259 -2.30 -9.19 -10.81
C GLN A 259 -0.92 -9.70 -11.25
N PHE A 260 -0.80 -10.96 -11.70
CA PHE A 260 0.47 -11.49 -12.21
C PHE A 260 1.00 -10.76 -13.46
N VAL A 261 0.14 -10.06 -14.19
CA VAL A 261 0.51 -9.26 -15.37
C VAL A 261 0.82 -7.81 -14.97
N THR A 262 0.14 -7.28 -13.96
CA THR A 262 0.20 -5.85 -13.59
C THR A 262 1.18 -5.50 -12.47
N CYS A 263 1.57 -6.48 -11.64
CA CYS A 263 2.48 -6.31 -10.49
C CYS A 263 3.94 -6.68 -10.79
#